data_AF-A0A257UUP0-F1
#
_entry.id   AF-A0A257UUP0-F1
#
_cell.length_a   1.000
_cell.length_b   1.000
_cell.length_c   1.000
_cell.angle_alpha   90.00
_cell.angle_beta   90.00
_cell.angle_gamma   90.00
#
_symmetry.space_group_name_H-M   'P 1'
#
loop_
_entity.id
_entity.type
_entity.pdbx_description
1 polymer ?
#
loop_
_entity_poly.entity_id
_entity_poly.type
_entity_poly.pdbx_seq_one_letter_code
_entity_poly.pdbx_strand_id
1 'polypeptide(L)'
;MSERVIEDARGRQLSLRTLTMLDRLRLFKALGANLSMNDAYLGVASLAASVTAVDGVPLLFPASEAAVEHAVERLGEEGIEAVALALDADDAGAVKALAGN
;
A
#
# COMPACT_ATOMS: atom_id res chain seq x y z
N MET A 1 -10.65 12.16 2.42
CA MET A 1 -9.44 11.34 2.21
C MET A 1 -8.93 11.70 0.83
N SER A 2 -7.67 12.09 0.68
CA SER A 2 -7.12 12.38 -0.64
C SER A 2 -6.89 11.06 -1.35
N GLU A 3 -7.74 10.72 -2.30
CA GLU A 3 -7.54 9.59 -3.21
C GLU A 3 -6.53 10.03 -4.26
N ARG A 4 -5.38 9.36 -4.29
CA ARG A 4 -4.29 9.65 -5.23
C ARG A 4 -4.27 8.57 -6.28
N VAL A 5 -4.23 8.94 -7.55
CA VAL A 5 -4.08 7.98 -8.65
C VAL A 5 -2.66 8.08 -9.19
N ILE A 6 -2.01 6.94 -9.35
CA ILE A 6 -0.69 6.81 -9.98
C ILE A 6 -0.76 5.83 -11.15
N GLU A 7 0.24 5.88 -12.02
CA GLU A 7 0.42 4.93 -13.11
C GLU A 7 1.63 4.03 -12.80
N ASP A 8 1.51 2.73 -13.06
CA ASP A 8 2.63 1.81 -12.95
C ASP A 8 3.38 1.64 -14.29
N ALA A 9 4.49 0.89 -14.28
CA ALA A 9 5.28 0.67 -15.50
C ALA A 9 4.53 -0.10 -16.61
N ARG A 10 3.38 -0.72 -16.29
CA ARG A 10 2.52 -1.42 -17.25
C ARG A 10 1.40 -0.52 -17.81
N GLY A 11 1.34 0.74 -17.40
CA GLY A 11 0.32 1.70 -17.81
C GLY A 11 -1.03 1.53 -17.10
N ARG A 12 -1.07 0.77 -15.99
CA ARG A 12 -2.28 0.61 -15.18
C ARG A 12 -2.44 1.75 -14.21
N GLN A 13 -3.68 2.16 -13.96
CA GLN A 13 -3.99 3.18 -12.96
C GLN A 13 -4.24 2.55 -11.59
N LEU A 14 -3.47 2.96 -10.59
CA LEU A 14 -3.59 2.50 -9.21
C LEU A 14 -4.15 3.62 -8.34
N SER A 15 -5.32 3.41 -7.74
CA SER A 15 -5.88 4.32 -6.75
C SER A 15 -5.30 4.00 -5.37
N LEU A 16 -4.68 4.97 -4.73
CA LEU A 16 -4.00 4.84 -3.45
C LEU A 16 -4.71 5.60 -2.34
N ARG A 17 -4.57 5.09 -1.13
CA ARG A 17 -4.92 5.79 0.11
C ARG A 17 -3.82 5.63 1.15
N THR A 18 -3.65 6.64 1.99
CA THR A 18 -2.83 6.53 3.20
C THR A 18 -3.48 5.55 4.19
N LEU A 19 -2.71 4.62 4.72
CA LEU A 19 -3.18 3.71 5.77
C LEU A 19 -3.28 4.44 7.12
N THR A 20 -4.44 4.35 7.75
CA THR A 20 -4.63 4.84 9.12
C THR A 20 -4.02 3.86 10.13
N MET A 21 -3.88 4.28 11.39
CA MET A 21 -3.44 3.38 12.45
C MET A 21 -4.40 2.19 12.65
N LEU A 22 -5.71 2.38 12.43
CA LEU A 22 -6.68 1.30 12.48
C LEU A 22 -6.47 0.29 11.35
N ASP A 23 -6.14 0.77 10.14
CA ASP A 23 -5.81 -0.11 9.02
C ASP A 23 -4.57 -0.95 9.31
N ARG A 24 -3.52 -0.33 9.88
CA ARG A 24 -2.31 -1.04 10.29
C ARG A 24 -2.62 -2.14 11.32
N LEU A 25 -3.43 -1.85 12.33
CA LEU A 25 -3.87 -2.86 13.31
C LEU A 25 -4.66 -4.00 12.66
N ARG A 26 -5.53 -3.68 11.70
CA ARG A 26 -6.28 -4.70 10.93
C ARG A 26 -5.35 -5.55 10.08
N LEU A 27 -4.35 -4.95 9.45
CA LEU A 27 -3.34 -5.66 8.67
C LEU A 27 -2.51 -6.59 9.56
N PHE A 28 -2.03 -6.13 10.72
CA PHE A 28 -1.32 -7.00 11.67
C PHE A 28 -2.17 -8.19 12.09
N LYS A 29 -3.47 -7.97 12.32
CA LYS A 29 -4.40 -9.06 12.64
C LYS A 29 -4.56 -10.04 11.47
N ALA A 30 -4.61 -9.54 10.24
CA ALA A 30 -4.71 -10.36 9.03
C ALA A 30 -3.46 -11.23 8.80
N LEU A 31 -2.28 -10.72 9.13
CA LEU A 31 -0.99 -11.41 9.02
C LEU A 31 -0.70 -12.37 10.18
N GLY A 32 -1.29 -12.12 11.34
CA GLY A 32 -0.98 -12.87 12.56
C GLY A 32 0.40 -12.54 13.15
N ALA A 33 0.72 -13.16 14.29
CA ALA A 33 1.87 -12.79 15.11
C ALA A 33 3.22 -13.00 14.42
N ASN A 34 3.37 -14.04 13.61
CA ASN A 34 4.66 -14.37 13.00
C ASN A 34 4.98 -13.46 11.80
N LEU A 35 4.06 -13.33 10.85
CA LEU A 35 4.29 -12.52 9.64
C LEU A 35 4.28 -11.02 9.92
N SER A 36 3.52 -10.57 10.92
CA SER A 36 3.57 -9.16 11.34
C SER A 36 4.90 -8.75 11.96
N MET A 37 5.72 -9.70 12.44
CA MET A 37 7.09 -9.44 12.91
C MET A 37 8.14 -9.54 11.80
N ASN A 38 7.75 -9.94 10.59
CA ASN A 38 8.64 -9.94 9.44
C ASN A 38 8.51 -8.60 8.71
N ASP A 39 9.45 -7.69 8.96
CA ASP A 39 9.43 -6.33 8.41
C ASP A 39 9.34 -6.30 6.88
N ALA A 40 10.03 -7.24 6.20
CA ALA A 40 10.00 -7.32 4.74
C ALA A 40 8.61 -7.72 4.23
N TYR A 41 7.99 -8.72 4.85
CA TYR A 41 6.63 -9.15 4.50
C TYR A 41 5.63 -8.03 4.81
N LEU A 42 5.71 -7.45 5.99
CA LEU A 42 4.81 -6.39 6.43
C LEU A 42 4.92 -5.14 5.55
N GLY A 43 6.13 -4.79 5.10
CA GLY A 43 6.36 -3.68 4.18
C GLY A 43 5.59 -3.89 2.88
N VAL A 44 5.79 -5.03 2.22
CA VAL A 44 5.07 -5.38 0.97
C VAL A 44 3.55 -5.45 1.19
N ALA A 45 3.11 -6.05 2.30
CA ALA A 45 1.69 -6.12 2.65
C ALA A 45 1.07 -4.73 2.85
N SER A 46 1.81 -3.80 3.44
CA SER A 46 1.36 -2.42 3.67
C SER A 46 1.24 -1.65 2.35
N LEU A 47 2.19 -1.84 1.43
CA LEU A 47 2.13 -1.27 0.09
C LEU A 47 0.90 -1.80 -0.65
N ALA A 48 0.71 -3.12 -0.68
CA ALA A 48 -0.45 -3.73 -1.34
C ALA A 48 -1.79 -3.26 -0.75
N ALA A 49 -1.88 -3.19 0.59
CA ALA A 49 -3.10 -2.78 1.29
C ALA A 49 -3.45 -1.29 1.12
N SER A 50 -2.48 -0.46 0.69
CA SER A 50 -2.70 0.96 0.38
C SER A 50 -3.44 1.17 -0.95
N VAL A 51 -3.44 0.15 -1.83
CA VAL A 51 -4.15 0.20 -3.11
C VAL A 51 -5.63 -0.11 -2.91
N THR A 52 -6.47 0.71 -3.51
CA THR A 52 -7.94 0.66 -3.40
C THR A 52 -8.62 0.29 -4.71
N ALA A 53 -7.96 0.49 -5.84
CA ALA A 53 -8.42 0.05 -7.15
C ALA A 53 -7.26 -0.11 -8.14
N VAL A 54 -7.45 -0.98 -9.13
CA VAL A 54 -6.58 -1.15 -10.30
C VAL A 54 -7.44 -1.00 -11.54
N ASP A 55 -7.16 0.00 -12.38
CA ASP A 55 -7.93 0.33 -13.59
C ASP A 55 -9.44 0.49 -13.31
N GLY A 56 -9.76 1.13 -12.19
CA GLY A 56 -11.15 1.33 -11.74
C GLY A 56 -11.82 0.08 -11.16
N VAL A 57 -11.16 -1.08 -11.15
CA VAL A 57 -11.64 -2.29 -10.46
C VAL A 57 -11.27 -2.20 -8.98
N PRO A 58 -12.25 -2.16 -8.05
CA PRO A 58 -11.97 -2.04 -6.64
C PRO A 58 -11.16 -3.23 -6.10
N LEU A 59 -10.13 -2.91 -5.31
CA LEU A 59 -9.36 -3.86 -4.53
C LEU A 59 -9.77 -3.72 -3.06
N LEU A 60 -10.28 -4.80 -2.48
CA LEU A 60 -10.71 -4.80 -1.09
C LEU A 60 -9.51 -4.81 -0.15
N PHE A 61 -9.64 -4.12 0.98
CA PHE A 61 -8.61 -4.16 2.01
C PHE A 61 -8.44 -5.61 2.51
N PRO A 62 -7.20 -6.14 2.55
CA PRO A 62 -6.98 -7.54 2.86
C PRO A 62 -7.33 -7.85 4.32
N ALA A 63 -8.09 -8.91 4.54
CA ALA A 63 -8.55 -9.35 5.86
C ALA A 63 -7.90 -10.66 6.33
N SER A 64 -7.02 -11.25 5.52
CA SER A 64 -6.25 -12.46 5.80
C SER A 64 -4.93 -12.44 5.03
N GLU A 65 -3.98 -13.28 5.42
CA GLU A 65 -2.74 -13.57 4.70
C GLU A 65 -2.99 -13.86 3.21
N ALA A 66 -3.89 -14.80 2.89
CA ALA A 66 -4.23 -15.14 1.51
C ALA A 66 -4.78 -13.94 0.71
N ALA A 67 -5.52 -13.02 1.35
CA ALA A 67 -5.99 -11.81 0.70
C ALA A 67 -4.85 -10.82 0.41
N VAL A 68 -3.83 -10.77 1.28
CA VAL A 68 -2.60 -10.00 1.03
C VAL A 68 -1.86 -10.58 -0.17
N GLU A 69 -1.67 -11.90 -0.21
CA GLU A 69 -0.99 -12.56 -1.32
C GLU A 69 -1.69 -12.33 -2.65
N HIS A 70 -3.02 -12.43 -2.69
CA HIS A 70 -3.79 -12.09 -3.88
C HIS A 70 -3.67 -10.62 -4.30
N ALA A 71 -3.62 -9.70 -3.33
CA ALA A 71 -3.39 -8.29 -3.63
C ALA A 71 -2.00 -8.07 -4.24
N VAL A 72 -0.97 -8.71 -3.66
CA VAL A 72 0.41 -8.66 -4.17
C VAL A 72 0.50 -9.28 -5.56
N GLU A 73 -0.12 -10.44 -5.78
CA GLU A 73 -0.17 -11.11 -7.09
C GLU A 73 -0.85 -10.22 -8.14
N ARG A 74 -1.96 -9.59 -7.79
CA ARG A 74 -2.69 -8.69 -8.70
C ARG A 74 -1.86 -7.46 -9.09
N LEU A 75 -1.10 -6.91 -8.15
CA LEU A 75 -0.24 -5.76 -8.37
C LEU A 75 1.05 -6.13 -9.09
N GLY A 76 1.63 -7.29 -8.80
CA GLY A 76 2.94 -7.68 -9.31
C GLY A 76 4.05 -6.75 -8.82
N GLU A 77 5.26 -6.98 -9.31
CA GLU A 77 6.45 -6.22 -8.91
C GLU A 77 6.33 -4.75 -9.31
N GLU A 78 5.90 -4.47 -10.55
CA GLU A 78 5.79 -3.13 -11.10
C GLU A 78 4.74 -2.29 -10.36
N GLY A 79 3.66 -2.91 -9.90
CA GLY A 79 2.63 -2.24 -9.11
C GLY A 79 3.13 -1.90 -7.71
N ILE A 80 3.82 -2.83 -7.05
CA ILE A 80 4.39 -2.60 -5.71
C ILE A 80 5.48 -1.53 -5.75
N GLU A 81 6.36 -1.56 -6.75
CA GLU A 81 7.41 -0.55 -6.94
C GLU A 81 6.83 0.85 -7.14
N ALA A 82 5.82 0.98 -8.01
CA ALA A 82 5.15 2.26 -8.26
C ALA A 82 4.49 2.84 -6.99
N VAL A 83 3.88 1.97 -6.17
CA VAL A 83 3.27 2.37 -4.90
C VAL A 83 4.34 2.81 -3.89
N ALA A 84 5.45 2.07 -3.78
CA ALA A 84 6.55 2.42 -2.88
C ALA A 84 7.13 3.80 -3.22
N LEU A 85 7.44 4.04 -4.49
CA LEU A 85 7.96 5.33 -4.97
C LEU A 85 6.98 6.48 -4.70
N ALA A 86 5.69 6.24 -4.89
CA ALA A 86 4.67 7.24 -4.64
C ALA A 86 4.57 7.63 -3.16
N LEU A 87 4.56 6.64 -2.25
CA LEU A 87 4.42 6.89 -0.82
C LEU A 87 5.69 7.48 -0.19
N ASP A 88 6.87 7.06 -0.63
CA ASP A 88 8.14 7.66 -0.19
C ASP A 88 8.23 9.15 -0.59
N ALA A 89 7.74 9.51 -1.78
CA ALA A 89 7.71 10.90 -2.22
C ALA A 89 6.78 11.77 -1.36
N ASP A 90 5.68 11.21 -0.85
CA ASP A 90 4.75 11.91 0.04
C ASP A 90 5.39 12.14 1.42
N ASP A 91 6.07 11.14 1.98
CA ASP A 91 6.79 11.27 3.25
C ASP A 91 7.93 12.30 3.15
N ALA A 92 8.71 12.27 2.05
CA ALA A 92 9.75 13.27 1.80
C ALA A 92 9.18 14.69 1.65
N GLY A 93 8.03 14.83 0.98
CA GLY A 93 7.31 16.10 0.83
C GLY A 93 6.79 16.65 2.17
N ALA A 94 6.22 15.76 3.01
CA ALA A 94 5.71 16.12 4.32
C ALA A 94 6.83 16.60 5.27
N VAL A 95 7.99 15.94 5.29
CA VAL A 95 9.15 16.34 6.10
C VAL A 95 9.70 17.70 5.64
N LYS A 96 9.80 17.93 4.32
CA LYS A 96 10.26 19.22 3.78
C LYS A 96 9.32 20.39 4.13
N ALA A 97 8.02 20.16 4.13
CA ALA A 97 7.04 21.17 4.53
C ALA A 97 7.12 21.55 6.02
N LEU A 98 7.49 20.60 6.89
CA LEU A 98 7.67 20.83 8.32
C LEU A 98 8.99 21.54 8.65
N ALA A 99 10.05 21.30 7.86
CA ALA A 99 11.37 21.92 8.06
C ALA A 99 11.49 23.38 7.56
N GLY A 100 10.43 23.91 6.93
CA GLY A 100 10.42 25.23 6.29
C GLY A 100 9.84 26.39 7.12
N ASN A 101 9.58 26.19 8.42
CA ASN A 101 9.03 27.23 9.31
C ASN A 101 10.03 27.64 10.40
#